data_AF-A0A1I6UXE2-F1
#
_entry.id   AF-A0A1I6UXE2-F1
#
_cell.length_a   1.000
_cell.length_b   1.000
_cell.length_c   1.000
_cell.angle_alpha   90.00
_cell.angle_beta   90.00
_cell.angle_gamma   90.00
#
_symmetry.space_group_name_H-M   'P 1'
#
loop_
_entity.id
_entity.type
_entity.pdbx_description
1 polymer ?
#
loop_
_entity_poly.entity_id
_entity_poly.type
_entity_poly.pdbx_seq_one_letter_code
_entity_poly.pdbx_strand_id
1 'polypeptide(L)'
;MEESNGLQILQTIYEEDIYWEYEQDYDKDHPVVEATEMDPETVQEGLAFLSQAGLIGRTKIGMEADVPRTGHEGLVGVTKDGRHRGVGMGITPNGFEVMHQRKIDSTQHHTNFALVVLTAGLLAASMIQAAVALLPQEKATTSYIIILVIAIGIILALYRLEVV
;
A
#
# COMPACT_ATOMS: atom_id res chain seq x y z
N MET A 1 17.63 -3.19 -13.85
CA MET A 1 16.40 -2.51 -14.29
C MET A 1 15.21 -3.46 -14.29
N GLU A 2 15.38 -4.76 -14.57
CA GLU A 2 14.31 -5.79 -14.54
C GLU A 2 13.57 -5.93 -13.19
N GLU A 3 14.27 -5.79 -12.07
CA GLU A 3 13.68 -5.94 -10.72
C GLU A 3 12.56 -4.91 -10.44
N SER A 4 12.61 -3.74 -11.08
CA SER A 4 11.57 -2.71 -10.95
C SER A 4 10.27 -3.11 -11.66
N ASN A 5 10.38 -3.72 -12.85
CA ASN A 5 9.23 -4.06 -13.68
C ASN A 5 8.50 -5.28 -13.10
N GLY A 6 9.24 -6.31 -12.67
CA GLY A 6 8.65 -7.49 -12.01
C GLY A 6 7.89 -7.14 -10.74
N LEU A 7 8.44 -6.25 -9.90
CA LEU A 7 7.74 -5.78 -8.70
C LEU A 7 6.49 -4.95 -9.00
N GLN A 8 6.51 -4.15 -10.06
CA GLN A 8 5.33 -3.38 -10.50
C GLN A 8 4.24 -4.31 -11.02
N ILE A 9 4.60 -5.31 -11.84
CA ILE A 9 3.67 -6.35 -12.32
C ILE A 9 3.05 -7.10 -11.14
N LEU A 10 3.85 -7.53 -10.16
CA LEU A 10 3.35 -8.22 -8.98
C LEU A 10 2.38 -7.34 -8.17
N GLN A 11 2.68 -6.04 -8.07
CA GLN A 11 1.82 -5.08 -7.40
C GLN A 11 0.47 -4.94 -8.13
N THR A 12 0.47 -4.78 -9.45
CA THR A 12 -0.76 -4.70 -10.24
C THR A 12 -1.61 -5.96 -10.08
N ILE A 13 -1.00 -7.15 -10.16
CA ILE A 13 -1.73 -8.42 -9.94
C ILE A 13 -2.35 -8.48 -8.54
N TYR A 14 -1.65 -7.95 -7.53
CA TYR A 14 -2.11 -7.93 -6.14
C TYR A 14 -3.26 -6.95 -5.92
N GLU A 15 -3.18 -5.76 -6.52
CA GLU A 15 -4.15 -4.68 -6.36
C GLU A 15 -5.42 -4.92 -7.17
N GLU A 16 -5.30 -5.44 -8.39
CA GLU A 16 -6.45 -5.71 -9.26
C GLU A 16 -7.00 -7.12 -9.12
N ASP A 17 -6.36 -7.96 -8.31
CA ASP A 17 -6.73 -9.35 -8.07
C ASP A 17 -6.86 -10.15 -9.37
N ILE A 18 -5.81 -10.07 -10.20
CA ILE A 18 -5.79 -10.65 -11.54
C ILE A 18 -5.48 -12.15 -11.48
N TYR A 19 -6.31 -12.94 -12.14
CA TYR A 19 -6.07 -14.35 -12.41
C TYR A 19 -6.20 -14.64 -13.90
N TRP A 20 -5.45 -15.62 -14.38
CA TRP A 20 -5.47 -16.01 -15.79
C TRP A 20 -5.23 -17.51 -15.98
N GLU A 21 -5.45 -18.01 -17.19
CA GLU A 21 -5.23 -19.43 -17.50
C GLU A 21 -3.75 -19.73 -17.72
N TYR A 22 -3.31 -20.94 -17.32
CA TYR A 22 -1.89 -21.34 -17.41
C TYR A 22 -1.36 -21.36 -18.85
N GLU A 23 -2.23 -21.61 -19.83
CA GLU A 23 -1.89 -21.75 -21.25
C GLU A 23 -2.29 -20.50 -22.06
N GLN A 24 -2.65 -19.41 -21.41
CA GLN A 24 -3.01 -18.17 -22.10
C GLN A 24 -1.76 -17.50 -22.69
N ASP A 25 -1.84 -17.11 -23.96
CA ASP A 25 -0.77 -16.38 -24.63
C ASP A 25 -0.62 -14.96 -24.06
N TYR A 26 0.62 -14.47 -23.97
CA TYR A 26 0.94 -13.10 -23.54
C TYR A 26 0.78 -12.13 -24.71
N ASP A 27 -0.45 -11.90 -25.14
CA ASP A 27 -0.79 -10.90 -26.14
C ASP A 27 -1.29 -9.59 -25.50
N LYS A 28 -1.76 -8.66 -26.33
CA LYS A 28 -2.29 -7.37 -25.85
C LYS A 28 -3.56 -7.51 -25.03
N ASP A 29 -4.26 -8.63 -25.15
CA ASP A 29 -5.52 -8.90 -24.47
C ASP A 29 -5.27 -9.72 -23.19
N HIS A 30 -4.02 -10.03 -22.86
CA HIS A 30 -3.66 -10.67 -21.61
C HIS A 30 -3.97 -9.72 -20.43
N PRO A 31 -4.68 -10.17 -19.39
CA PRO A 31 -5.22 -9.27 -18.36
C PRO A 31 -4.12 -8.52 -17.59
N VAL A 32 -2.95 -9.13 -17.40
CA VAL A 32 -1.79 -8.46 -16.79
C VAL A 32 -1.19 -7.40 -17.72
N VAL A 33 -1.23 -7.61 -19.03
CA VAL A 33 -0.74 -6.64 -20.03
C VAL A 33 -1.68 -5.44 -20.07
N GLU A 34 -2.99 -5.68 -20.11
CA GLU A 34 -4.01 -4.62 -20.08
C GLU A 34 -3.90 -3.77 -18.81
N ALA A 35 -3.75 -4.40 -17.65
CA ALA A 35 -3.67 -3.71 -16.35
C ALA A 35 -2.36 -2.93 -16.12
N THR A 36 -1.24 -3.41 -16.67
CA THR A 36 0.06 -2.75 -16.48
C THR A 36 0.38 -1.71 -17.55
N GLU A 37 -0.36 -1.69 -18.67
CA GLU A 37 -0.07 -0.91 -19.88
C GLU A 37 1.36 -1.12 -20.43
N MET A 38 2.02 -2.22 -20.05
CA MET A 38 3.36 -2.58 -20.48
C MET A 38 3.32 -3.35 -21.81
N ASP A 39 4.44 -3.42 -22.52
CA ASP A 39 4.54 -4.30 -23.68
C ASP A 39 4.50 -5.78 -23.25
N PRO A 40 3.92 -6.67 -24.08
CA PRO A 40 3.76 -8.07 -23.71
C PRO A 40 5.07 -8.82 -23.44
N GLU A 41 6.17 -8.41 -24.09
CA GLU A 41 7.50 -9.00 -23.90
C GLU A 41 8.02 -8.71 -22.49
N THR A 42 7.93 -7.45 -22.04
CA THR A 42 8.28 -7.03 -20.67
C THR A 42 7.41 -7.72 -19.63
N VAL A 43 6.11 -7.88 -19.89
CA VAL A 43 5.21 -8.60 -18.99
C VAL A 43 5.58 -10.08 -18.92
N GLN A 44 5.88 -10.72 -20.05
CA GLN A 44 6.29 -12.12 -20.09
C GLN A 44 7.60 -12.35 -19.32
N GLU A 45 8.61 -11.50 -19.52
CA GLU A 45 9.87 -11.56 -18.77
C GLU A 45 9.65 -11.35 -17.27
N GLY A 46 8.84 -10.36 -16.89
CA GLY A 46 8.49 -10.08 -15.50
C GLY A 46 7.75 -11.23 -14.84
N LEU A 47 6.75 -11.81 -15.51
CA LEU A 47 6.02 -12.98 -15.03
C LEU A 47 6.91 -14.22 -14.92
N ALA A 48 7.83 -14.43 -15.87
CA ALA A 48 8.81 -15.51 -15.79
C ALA A 48 9.71 -15.37 -14.56
N PHE A 49 10.22 -14.16 -14.29
CA PHE A 49 11.00 -13.87 -13.09
C PHE A 49 10.19 -14.10 -11.80
N LEU A 50 8.96 -13.57 -11.73
CA LEU A 50 8.09 -13.76 -10.57
C LEU A 50 7.73 -15.23 -10.32
N SER A 51 7.57 -16.00 -11.39
CA SER A 51 7.31 -17.44 -11.33
C SER A 51 8.53 -18.20 -10.82
N GLN A 52 9.73 -17.86 -11.32
CA GLN A 52 10.99 -18.42 -10.83
C GLN A 52 11.25 -18.09 -9.35
N ALA A 53 10.88 -16.88 -8.93
CA ALA A 53 10.93 -16.45 -7.54
C ALA A 53 9.84 -17.08 -6.65
N GLY A 54 8.90 -17.84 -7.23
CA GLY A 54 7.79 -18.47 -6.53
C GLY A 54 6.77 -17.49 -5.95
N LEU A 55 6.70 -16.27 -6.50
CA LEU A 55 5.75 -15.23 -6.07
C LEU A 55 4.41 -15.38 -6.80
N ILE A 56 4.44 -15.83 -8.04
CA ILE A 56 3.25 -16.23 -8.81
C ILE A 56 3.32 -17.71 -9.18
N GLY A 57 2.17 -18.32 -9.43
CA GLY A 57 2.09 -19.74 -9.78
C GLY A 57 0.67 -20.24 -9.83
N ARG A 58 0.53 -21.57 -9.83
CA ARG A 58 -0.79 -22.22 -9.79
C ARG A 58 -1.44 -21.97 -8.44
N THR A 59 -2.53 -21.23 -8.45
CA THR A 59 -3.35 -20.94 -7.29
C THR A 59 -4.76 -21.46 -7.52
N LYS A 60 -5.47 -21.74 -6.42
CA LYS A 60 -6.89 -22.05 -6.52
C LYS A 60 -7.65 -20.75 -6.80
N ILE A 61 -8.76 -20.83 -7.54
CA ILE A 61 -9.58 -19.68 -7.92
C ILE A 61 -11.03 -19.96 -7.52
N GLY A 62 -11.67 -19.03 -6.81
CA GLY A 62 -13.08 -19.14 -6.39
C GLY A 62 -13.27 -19.13 -4.86
N MET A 63 -14.52 -19.35 -4.42
CA MET A 63 -15.03 -19.03 -3.06
C MET A 63 -14.23 -19.56 -1.85
N GLU A 64 -13.38 -20.58 -2.01
CA GLU A 64 -12.56 -21.16 -0.94
C GLU A 64 -11.07 -20.83 -1.04
N ALA A 65 -10.64 -20.19 -2.14
CA ALA A 65 -9.25 -19.91 -2.45
C ALA A 65 -8.83 -18.46 -2.21
N ASP A 66 -9.83 -17.57 -2.10
CA ASP A 66 -9.60 -16.15 -1.91
C ASP A 66 -9.09 -15.92 -0.50
N VAL A 67 -7.82 -15.49 -0.39
CA VAL A 67 -7.35 -14.87 0.85
C VAL A 67 -8.22 -13.62 1.04
N PRO A 68 -8.97 -13.48 2.15
CA PRO A 68 -9.88 -12.36 2.30
C PRO A 68 -9.12 -11.03 2.28
N ARG A 69 -9.38 -10.21 1.25
CA ARG A 69 -8.82 -8.86 1.09
C ARG A 69 -9.95 -7.84 1.23
N THR A 70 -9.76 -6.86 2.11
CA THR A 70 -10.73 -5.78 2.32
C THR A 70 -10.95 -5.00 1.02
N GLY A 71 -12.18 -4.96 0.51
CA GLY A 71 -12.56 -4.17 -0.67
C GLY A 71 -12.48 -4.89 -2.03
N HIS A 72 -12.01 -6.14 -2.07
CA HIS A 72 -11.91 -6.94 -3.31
C HIS A 72 -12.86 -8.14 -3.25
N GLU A 73 -14.14 -7.89 -2.96
CA GLU A 73 -15.19 -8.91 -3.02
C GLU A 73 -15.64 -9.11 -4.47
N GLY A 74 -14.85 -9.86 -5.26
CA GLY A 74 -15.22 -10.17 -6.63
C GLY A 74 -14.05 -10.69 -7.47
N LEU A 75 -14.29 -11.79 -8.17
CA LEU A 75 -13.33 -12.43 -9.08
C LEU A 75 -13.15 -11.57 -10.36
N VAL A 76 -12.21 -10.63 -10.35
CA VAL A 76 -11.77 -9.87 -11.52
C VAL A 76 -10.88 -10.77 -12.39
N GLY A 77 -11.04 -10.72 -13.72
CA GLY A 77 -10.17 -11.43 -14.66
C GLY A 77 -10.39 -12.95 -14.85
N VAL A 78 -11.20 -13.61 -14.01
CA VAL A 78 -11.40 -15.07 -14.16
C VAL A 78 -12.32 -15.40 -15.34
N THR A 79 -11.78 -16.08 -16.35
CA THR A 79 -12.57 -16.69 -17.44
C THR A 79 -13.62 -17.66 -16.89
N LYS A 80 -14.74 -17.88 -17.60
CA LYS A 80 -15.78 -18.84 -17.15
C LYS A 80 -15.22 -20.24 -16.88
N ASP A 81 -14.20 -20.65 -17.63
CA ASP A 81 -13.53 -21.94 -17.47
C ASP A 81 -12.60 -22.00 -16.24
N GLY A 82 -11.90 -20.91 -15.91
CA GLY A 82 -11.13 -20.79 -14.67
C GLY A 82 -11.99 -20.92 -13.41
N ARG A 83 -13.22 -20.40 -13.43
CA ARG A 83 -14.20 -20.59 -12.34
C ARG A 83 -14.69 -22.02 -12.20
N HIS A 84 -14.73 -22.80 -13.28
CA HIS A 84 -15.20 -24.19 -13.25
C HIS A 84 -14.09 -25.18 -12.87
N ARG A 85 -12.83 -24.89 -13.23
CA ARG A 85 -11.69 -25.74 -12.87
C ARG A 85 -11.15 -25.43 -11.47
N GLY A 86 -11.41 -24.23 -10.95
CA GLY A 86 -11.01 -23.81 -9.61
C GLY A 86 -9.50 -23.67 -9.42
N VAL A 87 -8.73 -23.61 -10.52
CA VAL A 87 -7.27 -23.50 -10.53
C VAL A 87 -6.86 -22.65 -11.74
N GLY A 88 -5.95 -21.69 -11.51
CA GLY A 88 -5.32 -20.90 -12.57
C GLY A 88 -4.02 -20.26 -12.09
N MET A 89 -3.49 -19.33 -12.86
CA MET A 89 -2.30 -18.57 -12.51
C MET A 89 -2.69 -17.32 -11.74
N GLY A 90 -1.93 -17.03 -10.69
CA GLY A 90 -2.11 -15.85 -9.86
C GLY A 90 -1.04 -15.77 -8.77
N ILE A 91 -1.29 -14.92 -7.78
CA ILE A 91 -0.38 -14.75 -6.65
C ILE A 91 -0.41 -15.98 -5.75
N THR A 92 0.79 -16.45 -5.39
CA THR A 92 0.98 -17.51 -4.39
C THR A 92 0.90 -16.94 -2.96
N PRO A 93 0.79 -17.79 -1.92
CA PRO A 93 0.89 -17.32 -0.54
C PRO A 93 2.17 -16.49 -0.26
N ASN A 94 3.30 -16.88 -0.85
CA ASN A 94 4.57 -16.15 -0.69
C ASN A 94 4.52 -14.77 -1.38
N GLY A 95 3.99 -14.71 -2.60
CA GLY A 95 3.80 -13.43 -3.31
C GLY A 95 2.83 -12.51 -2.57
N PHE A 96 1.78 -13.06 -1.97
CA PHE A 96 0.84 -12.32 -1.15
C PHE A 96 1.53 -11.73 0.08
N GLU A 97 2.31 -12.53 0.82
CA GLU A 97 3.03 -12.05 2.01
C GLU A 97 4.00 -10.93 1.68
N VAL A 98 4.77 -11.06 0.59
CA VAL A 98 5.71 -10.02 0.13
C VAL A 98 4.99 -8.71 -0.20
N MET A 99 3.88 -8.78 -0.95
CA MET A 99 3.12 -7.57 -1.30
C MET A 99 2.36 -6.98 -0.11
N HIS A 100 1.84 -7.85 0.76
CA HIS A 100 1.14 -7.44 1.97
C HIS A 100 2.08 -6.72 2.94
N GLN A 101 3.27 -7.27 3.18
CA GLN A 101 4.30 -6.63 4.00
C GLN A 101 4.69 -5.26 3.42
N ARG A 102 4.89 -5.18 2.09
CA ARG A 102 5.20 -3.91 1.42
C ARG A 102 4.11 -2.86 1.58
N LYS A 103 2.83 -3.27 1.55
CA LYS A 103 1.68 -2.38 1.79
C LYS A 103 1.59 -1.95 3.26
N ILE A 104 1.92 -2.85 4.19
CA ILE A 104 2.03 -2.51 5.62
C ILE A 104 3.16 -1.50 5.84
N ASP A 105 4.35 -1.74 5.29
CA ASP A 105 5.52 -0.89 5.48
C ASP A 105 5.30 0.52 4.91
N SER A 106 4.68 0.63 3.73
CA SER A 106 4.34 1.94 3.15
C SER A 106 3.35 2.70 4.03
N THR A 107 2.38 2.01 4.62
CA THR A 107 1.41 2.61 5.55
C THR A 107 2.06 2.99 6.89
N GLN A 108 2.96 2.14 7.42
CA GLN A 108 3.64 2.37 8.70
C GLN A 108 4.59 3.57 8.67
N HIS A 109 5.26 3.83 7.55
CA HIS A 109 6.11 5.02 7.44
C HIS A 109 5.32 6.32 7.65
N HIS A 110 4.08 6.38 7.17
CA HIS A 110 3.21 7.55 7.37
C HIS A 110 2.70 7.65 8.82
N THR A 111 2.28 6.55 9.42
CA THR A 111 1.80 6.54 10.81
C THR A 111 2.90 6.86 11.81
N ASN A 112 4.10 6.28 11.62
CA ASN A 112 5.25 6.53 12.50
C ASN A 112 5.74 7.99 12.39
N PHE A 113 5.73 8.58 11.19
CA PHE A 113 6.09 9.98 11.01
C PHE A 113 5.08 10.92 11.68
N ALA A 114 3.78 10.67 11.52
CA ALA A 114 2.74 11.45 12.17
C ALA A 114 2.89 11.41 13.71
N LEU A 115 3.16 10.23 14.27
CA LEU A 115 3.44 10.06 15.71
C LEU A 115 4.69 10.81 16.16
N VAL A 116 5.77 10.79 15.37
CA VAL A 116 7.01 11.52 15.69
C VAL A 116 6.79 13.02 15.67
N VAL A 117 6.10 13.55 14.65
CA VAL A 117 5.78 14.98 14.57
C VAL A 117 4.91 15.42 15.73
N LEU A 118 3.89 14.63 16.08
CA LEU A 118 2.99 14.93 17.19
C LEU A 118 3.74 14.90 18.54
N THR A 119 4.61 13.90 18.73
CA THR A 119 5.46 13.80 19.92
C THR A 119 6.45 14.96 20.02
N ALA A 120 7.10 15.34 18.92
CA ALA A 120 8.00 16.49 18.86
C ALA A 120 7.25 17.81 19.15
N GLY A 121 6.05 17.97 18.61
CA GLY A 121 5.18 19.11 18.88
C GLY A 121 4.78 19.21 20.36
N LEU A 122 4.39 18.09 20.98
CA LEU A 122 4.08 18.03 22.41
C LEU A 122 5.30 18.34 23.28
N LEU A 123 6.47 17.80 22.95
CA LEU A 123 7.73 18.11 23.65
C LEU A 123 8.06 19.60 23.54
N ALA A 124 8.00 20.18 22.35
CA ALA A 124 8.23 21.61 22.14
C ALA A 124 7.23 22.46 22.94
N ALA A 125 5.95 22.09 22.95
CA ALA A 125 4.92 22.78 23.75
C ALA A 125 5.23 22.70 25.26
N SER A 126 5.67 21.54 25.76
CA SER A 126 6.05 21.36 27.17
C SER A 126 7.28 22.20 27.56
N MET A 127 8.28 22.29 26.68
CA MET A 127 9.45 23.14 26.89
C MET A 127 9.09 24.62 26.89
N ILE A 128 8.18 25.04 26.00
CA ILE A 128 7.65 26.41 25.98
C ILE A 128 6.91 26.69 27.29
N GLN A 129 6.04 25.78 27.75
CA GLN A 129 5.34 25.92 29.05
C GLN A 129 6.33 26.08 30.22
N ALA A 130 7.42 25.31 30.24
CA ALA A 130 8.45 25.40 31.27
C ALA A 130 9.24 26.71 31.21
N ALA A 131 9.64 27.15 30.02
CA ALA A 131 10.36 28.42 29.82
C ALA A 131 9.50 29.64 30.17
N VAL A 132 8.23 29.56 29.83
CA VAL A 132 7.20 30.54 30.17
C VAL A 132 7.02 30.67 31.68
N ALA A 133 7.02 29.57 32.44
CA ALA A 133 6.86 29.59 33.90
C ALA A 133 8.01 30.34 34.61
N LEU A 134 9.16 30.51 33.95
CA LEU A 134 10.31 31.24 34.45
C LEU A 134 10.28 32.73 34.11
N LEU A 135 9.37 33.17 33.23
CA LEU A 135 9.24 34.59 32.84
C LEU A 135 8.14 35.27 33.68
N PRO A 136 8.43 36.43 34.30
CA PRO A 136 7.42 37.19 35.02
C PRO A 136 6.54 37.94 34.01
N GLN A 137 5.42 37.33 33.59
CA GLN A 137 4.39 37.99 32.79
C GLN A 137 2.97 37.65 33.25
N GLU A 138 2.03 38.55 32.96
CA GLU A 138 0.61 38.38 33.26
C GLU A 138 0.07 37.07 32.69
N LYS A 139 -0.56 36.26 33.56
CA LYS A 139 -1.01 34.88 33.28
C LYS A 139 -1.88 34.73 32.02
N ALA A 140 -2.52 35.81 31.57
CA ALA A 140 -3.41 35.79 30.41
C ALA A 140 -2.65 35.68 29.09
N THR A 141 -1.66 36.54 28.82
CA THR A 141 -0.93 36.63 27.55
C THR A 141 -0.20 35.33 27.23
N THR A 142 0.37 34.75 28.27
CA THR A 142 1.06 33.48 28.28
C THR A 142 0.19 32.30 27.86
N SER A 143 -1.04 32.25 28.37
CA SER A 143 -1.99 31.17 28.08
C SER A 143 -2.44 31.21 26.63
N TYR A 144 -2.63 32.40 26.05
CA TYR A 144 -2.98 32.57 24.64
C TYR A 144 -1.87 32.12 23.68
N ILE A 145 -0.59 32.40 24.01
CA ILE A 145 0.54 31.97 23.18
C ILE A 145 0.65 30.45 23.14
N ILE A 146 0.46 29.77 24.28
CA ILE A 146 0.51 28.30 24.35
C ILE A 146 -0.62 27.68 23.51
N ILE A 147 -1.84 28.19 23.64
CA ILE A 147 -2.99 27.73 22.84
C ILE A 147 -2.74 27.94 21.36
N LEU A 148 -2.14 29.07 20.97
CA LEU A 148 -1.81 29.38 19.57
C LEU A 148 -0.77 28.43 19.00
N VAL A 149 0.27 28.09 19.76
CA VAL A 149 1.31 27.12 19.33
C VAL A 149 0.72 25.72 19.15
N ILE A 150 -0.14 25.28 20.09
CA ILE A 150 -0.84 23.99 19.99
C ILE A 150 -1.79 23.99 18.80
N ALA A 151 -2.56 25.06 18.60
CA ALA A 151 -3.49 25.20 17.48
C ALA A 151 -2.77 25.16 16.12
N ILE A 152 -1.63 25.86 15.99
CA ILE A 152 -0.81 25.81 14.77
C ILE A 152 -0.26 24.40 14.54
N GLY A 153 0.19 23.71 15.59
CA GLY A 153 0.65 22.32 15.49
C GLY A 153 -0.44 21.36 15.01
N ILE A 154 -1.66 21.50 15.54
CA ILE A 154 -2.83 20.70 15.13
C ILE A 154 -3.22 21.03 13.69
N ILE A 155 -3.27 22.31 13.31
CA ILE A 155 -3.61 22.74 11.95
C ILE A 155 -2.60 22.21 10.93
N LEU A 156 -1.29 22.27 11.23
CA LEU A 156 -0.26 21.71 10.35
C LEU A 156 -0.38 20.19 10.21
N ALA A 157 -0.71 19.48 11.30
CA ALA A 157 -0.94 18.04 11.26
C ALA A 157 -2.19 17.68 10.43
N LEU A 158 -3.27 18.43 10.57
CA LEU A 158 -4.51 18.22 9.82
C LEU A 158 -4.36 18.58 8.33
N TYR A 159 -3.72 19.71 8.00
CA TYR A 159 -3.51 20.12 6.61
C TYR A 159 -2.70 19.10 5.81
N ARG A 160 -1.74 18.42 6.45
CA ARG A 160 -0.95 17.36 5.78
C ARG A 160 -1.69 16.04 5.63
N LEU A 161 -2.72 15.80 6.43
CA LEU A 161 -3.64 14.65 6.30
C LEU A 161 -4.68 14.87 5.19
N GLU A 162 -5.06 16.12 4.91
CA GLU A 162 -6.08 16.47 3.91
C GLU A 162 -5.50 16.64 2.48
N VAL A 163 -4.19 16.89 2.36
CA VAL A 163 -3.49 17.11 1.07
C VAL A 163 -2.98 15.79 0.45
N VAL A 164 -3.19 14.64 1.12
CA VAL A 164 -2.88 13.28 0.62
C VAL A 164 -4.18 12.56 0.33
#